data_AF-A0A3B8YQ22-F1
#
_entry.id   AF-A0A3B8YQ22-F1
#
_cell.length_a   1.000
_cell.length_b   1.000
_cell.length_c   1.000
_cell.angle_alpha   90.00
_cell.angle_beta   90.00
_cell.angle_gamma   90.00
#
_symmetry.space_group_name_H-M   'P 1'
#
loop_
_entity.id
_entity.type
_entity.pdbx_description
1 polymer ?
#
loop_
_entity_poly.entity_id
_entity_poly.type
_entity_poly.pdbx_seq_one_letter_code
_entity_poly.pdbx_strand_id
1 'polypeptide(L)' 'MKIKSRFDHYNINVFDLQRSIEFYDKALGLKEVRRKEASDGSFVLVYLGDGETGFTLEL' A
#
# COMPACT_ATOMS: atom_id res chain seq x y z
N MET A 1 20.52 7.96 18.22
CA MET A 1 21.15 7.20 17.11
C MET A 1 20.66 7.76 15.78
N LYS A 2 21.51 8.03 14.80
CA LYS A 2 21.09 8.62 13.51
C LYS A 2 20.72 7.50 12.54
N ILE A 3 19.43 7.33 12.22
CA ILE A 3 18.96 6.34 11.25
C ILE A 3 19.37 6.82 9.84
N LYS A 4 20.10 5.97 9.09
CA LYS A 4 20.60 6.30 7.74
C LYS A 4 19.66 5.86 6.61
N SER A 5 18.90 4.78 6.83
CA SER A 5 17.92 4.23 5.90
C SER A 5 16.92 3.35 6.65
N ARG A 6 15.76 3.10 6.05
CA ARG A 6 14.73 2.18 6.55
C ARG A 6 14.03 1.51 5.37
N PHE A 7 13.50 0.32 5.57
CA PHE A 7 12.49 -0.22 4.67
C PHE A 7 11.20 0.56 4.87
N ASP A 8 10.59 1.02 3.78
CA ASP A 8 9.45 1.94 3.81
C ASP A 8 8.13 1.26 3.44
N HIS A 9 8.18 0.31 2.51
CA HIS A 9 7.02 -0.48 2.10
C HIS A 9 7.44 -1.79 1.43
N TYR A 10 6.46 -2.67 1.23
CA TYR A 10 6.55 -3.88 0.40
C TYR A 10 5.54 -3.76 -0.75
N ASN A 11 5.93 -4.08 -1.98
CA ASN A 11 5.07 -4.04 -3.16
C ASN A 11 4.67 -5.45 -3.63
N ILE A 12 3.43 -5.61 -4.05
CA ILE A 12 2.95 -6.78 -4.81
C ILE A 12 1.91 -6.37 -5.86
N ASN A 13 2.12 -6.80 -7.11
CA ASN A 13 1.13 -6.58 -8.17
C ASN A 13 -0.07 -7.50 -7.99
N VAL A 14 -1.26 -6.93 -8.08
CA VAL A 14 -2.54 -7.65 -7.95
C VAL A 14 -3.36 -7.59 -9.24
N PHE A 15 -4.16 -8.62 -9.48
CA PHE A 15 -5.03 -8.68 -10.66
C PHE A 15 -6.28 -7.80 -10.52
N ASP A 16 -6.87 -7.76 -9.31
CA ASP A 16 -8.04 -6.96 -8.99
C ASP A 16 -7.75 -6.11 -7.76
N LEU A 17 -7.57 -4.81 -7.98
CA LEU A 17 -7.16 -3.85 -6.95
C LEU A 17 -8.23 -3.72 -5.86
N GLN A 18 -9.50 -3.54 -6.24
CA GLN A 18 -10.59 -3.32 -5.29
C GLN A 18 -10.79 -4.55 -4.40
N ARG A 19 -10.80 -5.74 -5.00
CA ARG A 19 -10.89 -7.00 -4.25
C ARG A 19 -9.72 -7.17 -3.28
N SER A 20 -8.52 -6.77 -3.67
CA SER A 20 -7.32 -6.85 -2.83
C SER A 20 -7.40 -5.89 -1.64
N ILE A 21 -7.81 -4.64 -1.85
CA ILE A 21 -8.01 -3.66 -0.78
C ILE A 21 -9.03 -4.18 0.24
N GLU A 22 -10.18 -4.67 -0.22
CA GLU A 22 -11.20 -5.24 0.68
C GLU A 22 -10.71 -6.47 1.45
N PHE A 23 -9.89 -7.32 0.81
CA PHE A 23 -9.30 -8.47 1.47
C PHE A 23 -8.38 -8.04 2.62
N TYR A 24 -7.45 -7.11 2.36
CA TYR A 24 -6.50 -6.65 3.36
C TYR A 24 -7.15 -5.84 4.48
N ASP A 25 -8.21 -5.08 4.18
CA ASP A 25 -9.04 -4.44 5.20
C ASP A 25 -9.70 -5.51 6.10
N LYS A 26 -10.43 -6.46 5.51
CA LYS A 26 -11.16 -7.48 6.29
C LYS A 26 -10.24 -8.41 7.08
N ALA A 27 -9.10 -8.80 6.51
CA ALA A 27 -8.20 -9.79 7.10
C ALA A 27 -7.25 -9.18 8.14
N LEU A 28 -6.74 -7.97 7.89
CA LEU A 28 -5.66 -7.36 8.66
C LEU A 28 -5.99 -5.96 9.18
N GLY A 29 -7.14 -5.38 8.82
CA GLY A 29 -7.53 -4.03 9.20
C GLY A 29 -6.79 -2.93 8.43
N LEU A 30 -6.02 -3.27 7.39
CA LEU A 30 -5.22 -2.28 6.66
C LEU A 30 -6.13 -1.33 5.88
N LYS A 31 -5.82 -0.03 5.93
CA LYS A 31 -6.57 1.03 5.25
C LYS A 31 -5.73 1.72 4.20
N GLU A 32 -6.37 2.17 3.12
CA GLU A 32 -5.70 3.01 2.13
C GLU A 32 -5.24 4.33 2.77
N VAL A 33 -3.95 4.60 2.69
CA VAL A 33 -3.31 5.81 3.21
C VAL A 33 -2.76 6.71 2.11
N ARG A 34 -2.54 6.17 0.91
CA ARG A 34 -2.06 6.92 -0.27
C ARG A 34 -2.43 6.21 -1.56
N ARG A 35 -2.71 7.00 -2.60
CA ARG A 35 -2.94 6.53 -3.96
C ARG A 35 -2.14 7.35 -4.96
N LYS A 36 -1.62 6.68 -5.99
CA LYS A 36 -0.96 7.32 -7.12
C LYS A 36 -1.43 6.68 -8.42
N GLU A 37 -1.82 7.51 -9.37
CA GLU A 37 -2.24 7.07 -10.69
C GLU A 37 -1.27 7.63 -11.72
N ALA A 38 -0.87 6.79 -12.69
CA ALA A 38 -0.09 7.25 -13.83
C ALA A 38 -0.96 8.18 -14.68
N SER A 39 -0.41 9.31 -15.14
CA SER A 39 -1.16 10.27 -15.96
C SER A 39 -1.64 9.68 -17.30
N ASP A 40 -1.00 8.61 -17.76
CA ASP A 40 -1.35 7.87 -18.98
C ASP A 40 -2.25 6.64 -18.70
N GLY A 41 -2.64 6.41 -17.44
CA GLY A 41 -3.48 5.28 -17.04
C GLY A 41 -2.77 3.92 -17.05
N SER A 42 -1.45 3.87 -17.21
CA SER A 42 -0.69 2.61 -17.28
C SER A 42 -0.66 1.82 -15.97
N PHE A 43 -0.78 2.50 -14.82
CA PHE A 43 -0.83 1.86 -13.51
C PHE A 43 -1.57 2.71 -12.47
N VAL A 44 -2.03 2.01 -11.44
CA VAL A 44 -2.52 2.57 -10.18
C VAL A 44 -1.73 1.91 -9.06
N LEU A 45 -1.23 2.70 -8.12
CA LEU A 45 -0.57 2.22 -6.90
C LEU A 45 -1.43 2.63 -5.70
N VAL A 46 -1.71 1.67 -4.82
CA VAL A 46 -2.41 1.92 -3.55
C VAL A 46 -1.55 1.46 -2.39
N TYR A 47 -1.32 2.35 -1.44
CA TYR A 47 -0.58 2.05 -0.21
C TYR A 47 -1.56 1.82 0.92
N LEU A 48 -1.48 0.65 1.53
CA LEU A 48 -2.25 0.25 2.70
C LEU A 48 -1.38 0.33 3.96
N GLY A 49 -1.91 0.94 5.02
CA GLY A 49 -1.24 1.07 6.32
C GLY A 49 -2.08 0.48 7.45
N ASP A 50 -1.40 0.12 8.55
CA ASP A 50 -1.99 -0.41 9.79
C ASP A 50 -2.55 0.68 10.73
N GLY A 51 -2.21 1.96 10.47
CA GLY A 51 -2.58 3.10 11.32
C GLY A 51 -1.70 3.27 12.56
N GLU A 52 -0.71 2.42 12.76
CA GLU A 52 0.19 2.43 13.91
C GLU A 52 1.65 2.73 13.50
N THR A 53 2.08 2.19 12.37
CA THR A 53 3.44 2.32 11.85
C THR A 53 3.48 3.10 10.54
N GLY A 54 4.68 3.52 10.15
CA GLY A 54 4.92 4.14 8.84
C GLY A 54 5.16 3.15 7.71
N PHE A 55 5.11 1.84 7.97
CA PHE A 55 5.36 0.82 6.95
C PHE A 55 4.08 0.52 6.18
N THR A 56 4.17 0.38 4.86
CA THR A 56 2.98 0.17 4.02
C THR A 56 3.08 -1.04 3.10
N LEU A 57 1.93 -1.58 2.74
CA LEU A 57 1.78 -2.55 1.66
C LEU A 57 1.32 -1.78 0.40
N GLU A 58 2.15 -1.78 -0.64
CA GLU A 58 1.83 -1.22 -1.95
C GLU A 58 1.22 -2.31 -2.84
N LEU A 59 0.04 -2.03 -3.40
CA LEU A 59 -0.70 -2.86 -4.35
C LEU A 59 -0.74 -2.22 -5.73
#